data_AF-A0AAE4AFI4-F1
#
_entry.id   AF-A0AAE4AFI4-F1
#
_cell.length_a   1.000
_cell.length_b   1.000
_cell.length_c   1.000
_cell.angle_alpha   90.00
_cell.angle_beta   90.00
_cell.angle_gamma   90.00
#
_symmetry.space_group_name_H-M   'P 1'
#
loop_
_entity.id
_entity.type
_entity.pdbx_description
1 polymer ?
#
loop_
_entity_poly.entity_id
_entity_poly.type
_entity_poly.pdbx_seq_one_letter_code
_entity_poly.pdbx_strand_id
1 'polypeptide(L)'
;MQIIRMVPREAGQHDQCLPVAGEAADVADVRRTEDFISVCVTDLGRHLRRVEDDYRLAEPERLDSRLHAIVALADRIGMRQVARVGADAHYCHVAGDEPALAATLSRLMRLLTATRDEIGMTRPIS
;
A
#
# COMPACT_ATOMS: atom_id res chain seq x y z
N MET A 1 45.76 -5.90 -39.58
CA MET A 1 45.21 -6.08 -38.22
C MET A 1 43.90 -6.85 -38.36
N GLN A 2 43.88 -8.15 -38.06
CA GLN A 2 42.68 -9.00 -38.21
C GLN A 2 42.21 -9.44 -36.83
N ILE A 3 40.91 -9.26 -36.55
CA ILE A 3 40.27 -9.70 -35.31
C ILE A 3 39.64 -11.06 -35.57
N ILE A 4 40.13 -12.08 -34.88
CA ILE A 4 39.59 -13.44 -34.97
C ILE A 4 38.30 -13.48 -34.14
N ARG A 5 37.17 -13.75 -34.79
CA ARG A 5 35.89 -13.97 -34.11
C ARG A 5 35.89 -15.36 -33.49
N MET A 6 35.99 -15.44 -32.17
CA MET A 6 35.81 -16.71 -31.46
C MET A 6 34.34 -17.12 -31.52
N VAL A 7 34.07 -18.34 -31.97
CA VAL A 7 32.76 -18.98 -31.91
C VAL A 7 32.73 -19.79 -30.60
N PRO A 8 31.73 -19.61 -29.71
CA PRO A 8 31.64 -20.37 -28.46
C PRO A 8 31.55 -21.87 -28.77
N ARG A 9 32.48 -22.67 -28.23
CA ARG A 9 32.57 -24.12 -28.49
C ARG A 9 31.71 -24.96 -27.54
N GLU A 10 31.05 -24.33 -26.59
CA GLU A 10 30.19 -25.03 -25.63
C GLU A 10 28.78 -24.48 -25.81
N ALA A 11 27.87 -25.33 -26.31
CA ALA A 11 26.46 -25.11 -26.09
C ALA A 11 26.29 -25.15 -24.58
N GLY A 12 26.19 -23.98 -23.95
CA GLY A 12 25.94 -23.87 -22.52
C GLY A 12 24.76 -24.75 -22.22
N GLN A 13 25.00 -25.84 -21.51
CA GLN A 13 23.94 -26.64 -20.93
C GLN A 13 23.32 -25.74 -19.89
N HIS A 14 22.32 -24.97 -20.32
CA HIS A 14 21.46 -24.24 -19.40
C HIS A 14 21.04 -25.27 -18.36
N ASP A 15 21.35 -25.00 -17.08
CA ASP A 15 20.72 -25.69 -15.98
C ASP A 15 19.22 -25.66 -16.28
N GLN A 16 18.70 -26.79 -16.75
CA GLN A 16 17.27 -26.99 -16.82
C GLN A 16 16.88 -27.09 -15.36
N CYS A 17 16.57 -25.95 -14.74
CA CYS A 17 15.80 -25.94 -13.51
C CYS A 17 14.66 -26.93 -13.74
N LEU A 18 14.68 -28.04 -13.00
CA LEU A 18 13.55 -28.96 -12.99
C LEU A 18 12.30 -28.11 -12.79
N PRO A 19 11.23 -28.30 -13.58
CA PRO A 19 9.99 -27.61 -13.31
C PRO A 19 9.61 -27.96 -11.88
N VAL A 20 9.59 -26.97 -11.00
CA VAL A 20 9.11 -27.14 -9.64
C VAL A 20 7.64 -27.52 -9.78
N ALA A 21 7.33 -28.79 -9.58
CA ALA A 21 5.97 -29.29 -9.50
C ALA A 21 5.28 -28.60 -8.30
N GLY A 22 4.73 -27.40 -8.55
CA GLY A 22 4.22 -26.49 -7.54
C GLY A 22 3.78 -25.12 -8.08
N GLU A 23 4.24 -24.70 -9.26
CA GLU A 23 4.01 -23.34 -9.80
C GLU A 23 2.53 -22.94 -9.99
N ALA A 24 1.60 -23.89 -10.14
CA ALA A 24 0.18 -23.57 -10.25
C ALA A 24 -0.47 -23.15 -8.91
N ALA A 25 0.05 -23.62 -7.78
CA ALA A 25 -0.45 -23.25 -6.46
C ALA A 25 0.04 -21.85 -6.05
N ASP A 26 1.27 -21.49 -6.44
CA ASP A 26 1.93 -20.24 -6.09
C ASP A 26 1.37 -19.02 -6.86
N VAL A 27 1.20 -19.12 -8.19
CA VAL A 27 0.68 -18.01 -8.99
C VAL A 27 -0.77 -17.64 -8.62
N ALA A 28 -1.59 -18.62 -8.24
CA ALA A 28 -2.94 -18.37 -7.76
C ALA A 28 -2.96 -17.68 -6.38
N ASP A 29 -1.98 -17.98 -5.53
CA ASP A 29 -1.86 -17.37 -4.20
C ASP A 29 -1.31 -15.94 -4.27
N VAL A 30 -0.35 -15.69 -5.18
CA VAL A 30 0.15 -14.34 -5.50
C VAL A 30 -1.00 -13.46 -6.02
N ARG A 31 -1.80 -13.93 -6.99
CA ARG A 31 -2.95 -13.16 -7.49
C ARG A 31 -3.98 -12.85 -6.41
N ARG A 32 -4.29 -13.81 -5.53
CA ARG A 32 -5.18 -13.56 -4.38
C ARG A 32 -4.62 -12.52 -3.43
N THR A 33 -3.31 -12.53 -3.22
CA THR A 33 -2.61 -11.55 -2.39
C THR A 33 -2.67 -10.16 -3.02
N GLU A 34 -2.43 -10.04 -4.32
CA GLU A 34 -2.55 -8.79 -5.06
C GLU A 34 -3.99 -8.24 -5.03
N ASP A 35 -4.98 -9.09 -5.27
CA ASP A 35 -6.41 -8.71 -5.20
C ASP A 35 -6.77 -8.23 -3.80
N PHE A 36 -6.30 -8.93 -2.76
CA PHE A 36 -6.51 -8.56 -1.37
C PHE A 36 -5.87 -7.20 -1.03
N ILE A 37 -4.63 -6.96 -1.45
CA ILE A 37 -3.95 -5.68 -1.26
C ILE A 37 -4.68 -4.57 -2.00
N SER A 38 -5.10 -4.80 -3.24
CA SER A 38 -5.83 -3.82 -4.06
C SER A 38 -7.15 -3.39 -3.40
N VAL A 39 -7.91 -4.35 -2.86
CA VAL A 39 -9.13 -4.07 -2.09
C VAL A 39 -8.81 -3.26 -0.84
N CYS A 40 -7.80 -3.67 -0.05
CA CYS A 40 -7.43 -2.96 1.17
C CYS A 40 -6.97 -1.53 0.92
N VAL A 41 -6.14 -1.30 -0.11
CA VAL A 41 -5.66 0.03 -0.50
C VAL A 41 -6.83 0.89 -1.01
N THR A 42 -7.75 0.30 -1.76
CA THR A 42 -8.97 0.99 -2.21
C THR A 42 -9.85 1.42 -1.03
N ASP A 43 -10.08 0.52 -0.08
CA ASP A 43 -10.88 0.79 1.12
C ASP A 43 -10.20 1.81 2.03
N LEU A 44 -8.88 1.72 2.21
CA LEU A 44 -8.07 2.71 2.92
C LEU A 44 -8.21 4.10 2.30
N GLY A 45 -8.12 4.19 0.96
CA GLY A 45 -8.35 5.44 0.24
C GLY A 45 -9.77 6.02 0.44
N ARG A 46 -10.78 5.15 0.54
CA ARG A 46 -12.16 5.56 0.87
C ARG A 46 -12.26 6.10 2.29
N HIS A 47 -11.66 5.42 3.27
CA HIS A 47 -11.65 5.87 4.66
C HIS A 47 -10.94 7.20 4.84
N LEU A 48 -9.84 7.44 4.12
CA LEU A 48 -9.08 8.69 4.22
C LEU A 48 -9.81 9.89 3.65
N ARG A 49 -10.49 9.78 2.50
CA ARG A 49 -11.36 10.88 2.02
C ARG A 49 -12.42 11.25 3.05
N ARG A 50 -13.00 10.21 3.62
CA ARG A 50 -14.05 10.27 4.61
C ARG A 50 -13.57 10.82 5.97
N VAL A 51 -12.30 10.65 6.34
CA VAL A 51 -11.77 11.16 7.63
C VAL A 51 -11.64 12.68 7.60
N GLU A 52 -11.29 13.24 6.44
CA GLU A 52 -11.25 14.69 6.21
C GLU A 52 -12.64 15.32 6.30
N ASP A 53 -13.66 14.64 5.76
CA ASP A 53 -15.06 15.11 5.86
C ASP A 53 -15.55 15.08 7.31
N ASP A 54 -15.35 13.99 8.05
CA ASP A 54 -15.77 13.89 9.46
C ASP A 54 -15.07 14.94 10.33
N TYR A 55 -13.79 15.20 10.06
CA TYR A 55 -13.02 16.24 10.73
C TYR A 55 -13.60 17.65 10.45
N ARG A 56 -13.88 17.98 9.18
CA ARG A 56 -14.45 19.28 8.79
C ARG A 56 -15.87 19.50 9.31
N LEU A 57 -16.66 18.44 9.41
CA LEU A 57 -18.03 18.49 9.90
C LEU A 57 -18.12 18.47 11.43
N ALA A 58 -16.99 18.36 12.13
CA ALA A 58 -16.91 18.26 13.59
C ALA A 58 -17.76 17.10 14.14
N GLU A 59 -17.60 15.91 13.54
CA GLU A 59 -18.28 14.66 13.90
C GLU A 59 -17.31 13.72 14.66
N PRO A 60 -17.08 13.92 15.97
CA PRO A 60 -15.98 13.29 16.69
C PRO A 60 -16.10 11.77 16.78
N GLU A 61 -17.29 11.21 17.00
CA GLU A 61 -17.48 9.76 17.11
C GLU A 61 -17.22 9.05 15.77
N ARG A 62 -17.58 9.71 14.67
CA ARG A 62 -17.33 9.20 13.31
C ARG A 62 -15.85 9.28 12.97
N LEU A 63 -15.20 10.37 13.37
CA LEU A 63 -13.76 10.59 13.22
C LEU A 63 -12.95 9.52 13.95
N ASP A 64 -13.27 9.25 15.22
CA ASP A 64 -12.64 8.22 16.05
C ASP A 64 -12.72 6.82 15.41
N SER A 65 -13.95 6.39 15.09
CA SER A 65 -14.21 5.11 14.43
C SER A 65 -13.44 4.96 13.11
N ARG A 66 -13.28 6.08 12.39
CA ARG A 66 -12.62 6.09 11.08
C ARG A 66 -11.10 6.04 11.21
N LEU A 67 -10.52 6.76 12.17
CA LEU A 67 -9.09 6.67 12.49
C LEU A 67 -8.72 5.25 12.91
N HIS A 68 -9.55 4.60 13.73
CA HIS A 68 -9.33 3.21 14.12
C HIS A 68 -9.35 2.25 12.91
N ALA A 69 -10.33 2.40 12.02
CA ALA A 69 -10.42 1.59 10.80
C ALA A 69 -9.20 1.78 9.88
N ILE A 70 -8.71 3.01 9.74
CA ILE A 70 -7.51 3.34 8.95
C ILE A 70 -6.28 2.63 9.51
N VAL A 71 -6.07 2.69 10.84
CA VAL A 71 -4.93 2.04 11.50
C VAL A 71 -5.00 0.53 11.31
N ALA A 72 -6.15 -0.08 11.59
CA ALA A 72 -6.34 -1.52 11.47
C ALA A 72 -6.11 -2.03 10.03
N LEU A 73 -6.62 -1.31 9.02
CA LEU A 73 -6.40 -1.66 7.63
C LEU A 73 -4.92 -1.51 7.23
N ALA A 74 -4.30 -0.39 7.60
CA ALA A 74 -2.90 -0.12 7.27
C ALA A 74 -1.95 -1.15 7.90
N ASP A 75 -2.19 -1.55 9.15
CA ASP A 75 -1.42 -2.59 9.82
C ASP A 75 -1.58 -3.95 9.13
N ARG A 76 -2.82 -4.29 8.71
CA ARG A 76 -3.12 -5.57 8.06
C ARG A 76 -2.36 -5.78 6.75
N ILE A 77 -2.08 -4.71 5.99
CA ILE A 77 -1.30 -4.78 4.74
C ILE A 77 0.15 -4.28 4.89
N GLY A 78 0.61 -4.06 6.12
CA GLY A 78 2.01 -3.70 6.40
C GLY A 78 2.37 -2.25 6.05
N MET A 79 1.40 -1.36 5.86
CA MET A 79 1.60 0.08 5.65
C MET A 79 1.94 0.80 6.97
N ARG A 80 3.05 0.42 7.60
CA ARG A 80 3.44 0.83 8.95
C ARG A 80 3.47 2.34 9.15
N GLN A 81 3.91 3.10 8.14
CA GLN A 81 3.97 4.55 8.24
C GLN A 81 2.57 5.18 8.28
N VAL A 82 1.61 4.65 7.51
CA VAL A 82 0.22 5.10 7.53
C VAL A 82 -0.43 4.71 8.86
N ALA A 83 -0.23 3.48 9.33
CA ALA A 83 -0.75 3.04 10.63
C ALA A 83 -0.23 3.91 11.78
N ARG A 84 1.07 4.22 11.79
CA ARG A 84 1.69 5.09 12.79
C ARG A 84 1.09 6.49 12.79
N VAL A 85 0.99 7.15 11.64
CA VAL A 85 0.41 8.51 11.59
C VAL A 85 -1.09 8.48 11.88
N GLY A 86 -1.81 7.41 11.50
CA GLY A 86 -3.18 7.13 11.93
C GLY A 86 -3.34 7.10 13.46
N ALA A 87 -2.44 6.38 14.13
CA ALA A 87 -2.41 6.30 15.59
C ALA A 87 -2.05 7.65 16.23
N ASP A 88 -1.11 8.40 15.65
CA ASP A 88 -0.77 9.76 16.11
C ASP A 88 -2.01 10.69 16.01
N ALA A 89 -2.75 10.64 14.90
CA ALA A 89 -3.98 11.42 14.72
C ALA A 89 -5.07 11.02 15.72
N HIS A 90 -5.25 9.72 15.96
CA HIS A 90 -6.18 9.23 16.99
C HIS A 90 -5.79 9.72 18.39
N TYR A 91 -4.50 9.70 18.73
CA TYR A 91 -4.01 10.25 20.00
C TYR A 91 -4.33 11.74 20.13
N CYS A 92 -4.07 12.55 19.09
CA CYS A 92 -4.39 13.99 19.09
C CYS A 92 -5.90 14.24 19.22
N HIS A 93 -6.73 13.41 18.56
CA HIS A 93 -8.18 13.48 18.66
C HIS A 93 -8.67 13.24 20.10
N VAL A 94 -8.23 12.15 20.74
CA VAL A 94 -8.59 11.83 22.12
C VAL A 94 -8.06 12.88 23.11
N ALA A 95 -6.90 13.46 22.83
CA ALA A 95 -6.32 14.53 23.64
C ALA A 95 -7.00 15.91 23.46
N GLY A 96 -7.85 16.08 22.43
CA GLY A 96 -8.45 17.37 22.08
C GLY A 96 -7.44 18.41 21.56
N ASP A 97 -6.28 17.97 21.07
CA ASP A 97 -5.25 18.85 20.51
C ASP A 97 -5.55 19.12 19.03
N GLU A 98 -6.43 20.10 18.81
CA GLU A 98 -6.96 20.44 17.50
C GLU A 98 -5.86 20.85 16.48
N PRO A 99 -4.85 21.68 16.82
CA PRO A 99 -3.74 21.96 15.91
C PRO A 99 -2.92 20.71 15.55
N ALA A 100 -2.63 19.84 16.53
CA ALA A 100 -1.87 18.61 16.27
C ALA A 100 -2.69 17.60 15.43
N LEU A 101 -4.00 17.53 15.67
CA LEU A 101 -4.93 16.72 14.87
C LEU A 101 -4.94 17.19 13.40
N ALA A 102 -5.09 18.48 13.15
CA ALA A 102 -5.05 19.04 11.80
C ALA A 102 -3.73 18.70 11.07
N ALA A 103 -2.61 18.82 11.78
CA ALA A 103 -1.28 18.53 11.24
C ALA A 103 -1.09 17.03 10.92
N THR A 104 -1.55 16.14 11.79
CA THR A 104 -1.45 14.69 11.61
C THR A 104 -2.37 14.18 10.50
N LEU A 105 -3.60 14.70 10.40
CA LEU A 105 -4.50 14.42 9.26
C LEU A 105 -3.90 14.89 7.94
N SER A 106 -3.33 16.10 7.89
CA SER A 106 -2.62 16.61 6.71
C SER A 106 -1.43 15.72 6.32
N ARG A 107 -0.74 15.14 7.30
CA ARG A 107 0.34 14.18 7.07
C ARG A 107 -0.18 12.85 6.51
N LEU A 108 -1.29 12.32 7.02
CA LEU A 108 -1.95 11.13 6.48
C LEU A 108 -2.33 11.28 5.02
N MET A 109 -2.95 12.42 4.66
CA MET A 109 -3.36 12.69 3.29
C MET A 109 -2.18 12.75 2.32
N ARG A 110 -1.05 13.34 2.75
CA ARG A 110 0.18 13.36 1.94
C ARG A 110 0.79 11.96 1.76
N LEU A 111 0.81 11.14 2.80
CA LEU A 111 1.31 9.76 2.71
C LEU A 111 0.50 8.94 1.71
N LEU A 112 -0.83 9.05 1.75
CA LEU A 112 -1.69 8.34 0.81
C LEU A 112 -1.42 8.72 -0.65
N THR A 113 -1.31 10.02 -0.94
CA THR A 113 -1.05 10.50 -2.31
C THR A 113 0.26 9.92 -2.84
N ALA A 114 1.32 9.96 -2.01
CA ALA A 114 2.60 9.35 -2.37
C ALA A 114 2.49 7.84 -2.60
N THR A 115 1.82 7.11 -1.69
CA THR A 115 1.68 5.65 -1.85
C THR A 115 0.83 5.28 -3.06
N ARG A 116 -0.21 6.05 -3.40
CA ARG A 116 -1.04 5.80 -4.58
C ARG A 116 -0.25 6.00 -5.87
N ASP A 117 0.62 7.01 -5.91
CA ASP A 117 1.49 7.27 -7.05
C ASP A 117 2.57 6.18 -7.18
N GLU A 118 3.13 5.71 -6.06
CA GLU A 118 4.13 4.63 -6.02
C GLU A 118 3.55 3.25 -6.36
N ILE A 119 2.33 2.94 -5.91
CA ILE A 119 1.65 1.66 -6.20
C ILE A 119 1.22 1.58 -7.68
N GLY A 120 1.27 2.68 -8.43
CA GLY A 120 1.12 2.61 -9.88
C GLY A 120 -0.21 2.01 -10.30
N MET A 121 -1.34 2.61 -9.88
CA MET A 121 -2.56 2.55 -10.69
C MET A 121 -2.40 3.46 -11.93
N THR A 122 -1.34 3.23 -12.71
CA THR A 122 -1.18 3.68 -14.09
C THR A 122 -1.58 2.55 -15.03
N ARG A 123 -2.78 1.99 -14.81
CA ARG A 123 -3.51 1.35 -15.89
C ARG A 123 -4.69 2.25 -16.22
N PRO A 124 -4.74 2.86 -17.42
CA PRO A 124 -6.00 3.43 -17.88
C PRO A 124 -7.02 2.30 -17.90
N ILE A 125 -8.17 2.55 -17.28
CA ILE A 125 -9.34 1.69 -17.39
C ILE A 125 -9.71 1.77 -18.88
N SER A 126 -9.42 0.71 -19.64
CA SER A 126 -9.93 0.53 -21.01
C SER A 126 -11.37 0.06 -20.95
#